data_AF-A0A418WUF4-F1
#
_entry.id   AF-A0A418WUF4-F1
#
_cell.length_a   1.000
_cell.length_b   1.000
_cell.length_c   1.000
_cell.angle_alpha   90.00
_cell.angle_beta   90.00
_cell.angle_gamma   90.00
#
_symmetry.space_group_name_H-M   'P 1'
#
loop_
_entity.id
_entity.type
_entity.pdbx_description
1 polymer ?
#
loop_
_entity_poly.entity_id
_entity_poly.type
_entity_poly.pdbx_seq_one_letter_code
_entity_poly.pdbx_strand_id
1 'polypeptide(L)' 'MVRGAGLVLDAGTDPAAIGAALGRLLDEPGFSESARRLGTAMAREIAQSPLVEEIEALAARRPSLCAVG' A
#
# COMPACT_ATOMS: atom_id res chain seq x y z
N MET A 1 8.92 3.23 -5.59
CA MET A 1 8.63 2.08 -4.71
C MET A 1 9.74 1.99 -3.66
N VAL A 2 9.42 2.20 -2.39
CA VAL A 2 10.42 2.12 -1.31
C VAL A 2 10.84 0.65 -1.18
N ARG A 3 12.09 0.34 -1.55
CA ARG A 3 12.65 -1.00 -1.39
C ARG A 3 12.97 -1.24 0.08
N GLY A 4 12.74 -2.45 0.58
CA GLY A 4 13.15 -2.85 1.93
C GLY A 4 12.09 -2.73 3.01
N ALA A 5 10.80 -2.53 2.69
CA ALA A 5 9.72 -2.59 3.69
C ALA A 5 9.23 -4.04 3.97
N GLY A 6 9.81 -5.04 3.32
CA GLY A 6 9.44 -6.45 3.49
C GLY A 6 10.34 -7.40 2.71
N LEU A 7 10.00 -8.68 2.77
CA LEU A 7 10.69 -9.78 2.10
C LEU A 7 9.74 -10.44 1.08
N VAL A 8 10.33 -11.01 0.03
CA VAL A 8 9.63 -11.84 -0.95
C VAL A 8 10.14 -13.26 -0.81
N LEU A 9 9.21 -14.21 -0.74
CA LEU A 9 9.49 -15.64 -0.69
C LEU A 9 8.85 -16.31 -1.89
N ASP A 10 9.49 -17.36 -2.41
CA ASP A 10 8.94 -18.17 -3.48
C ASP A 10 7.79 -19.04 -2.98
N ALA A 11 6.85 -19.38 -3.86
CA ALA A 11 5.67 -20.18 -3.49
C ALA A 11 6.00 -21.59 -2.97
N GLY A 12 7.19 -22.12 -3.31
CA GLY A 12 7.68 -23.41 -2.83
C GLY A 12 8.54 -23.34 -1.57
N THR A 13 8.64 -22.18 -0.92
CA THR A 13 9.48 -22.00 0.28
C THR A 13 8.98 -22.89 1.41
N ASP A 14 9.89 -23.65 2.01
CA ASP A 14 9.54 -24.52 3.13
C ASP A 14 9.28 -23.73 4.44
N PRO A 15 8.61 -24.34 5.44
CA PRO A 15 8.30 -23.67 6.70
C PRO A 15 9.51 -23.16 7.49
N ALA A 16 10.66 -23.83 7.41
CA ALA A 16 11.86 -23.42 8.14
C ALA A 16 12.45 -22.15 7.54
N ALA A 17 12.49 -22.06 6.22
CA ALA A 17 12.89 -20.86 5.49
C ALA A 17 11.91 -19.69 5.72
N ILE A 18 10.61 -19.95 5.83
CA ILE A 18 9.62 -18.93 6.25
C ILE A 18 9.96 -18.42 7.66
N GLY A 19 10.22 -19.32 8.61
CA GLY A 19 10.60 -18.95 9.97
C GLY A 19 11.86 -18.06 10.02
N ALA A 20 12.89 -18.42 9.26
CA ALA A 20 14.11 -17.62 9.15
C ALA A 20 13.85 -16.23 8.53
N ALA A 21 12.99 -16.16 7.51
CA ALA A 21 12.61 -14.90 6.89
C ALA A 21 11.82 -14.00 7.86
N LEU A 22 10.91 -14.58 8.65
CA LEU A 22 10.19 -13.84 9.69
C LEU A 22 11.13 -13.31 10.76
N GLY A 23 12.11 -14.12 11.22
CA GLY A 23 13.14 -13.67 12.15
C GLY A 23 13.86 -12.43 11.61
N ARG A 24 14.33 -12.48 10.36
CA ARG A 24 14.97 -11.33 9.70
C ARG A 24 14.05 -10.11 9.61
N LEU A 25 12.79 -10.31 9.22
CA LEU A 25 11.82 -9.21 9.08
C LEU A 25 11.58 -8.48 10.41
N LEU A 26 11.61 -9.22 11.53
CA LEU A 26 11.35 -8.70 12.87
C LEU A 26 12.61 -8.13 13.53
N ASP A 27 13.76 -8.76 13.32
CA ASP A 27 15.00 -8.44 14.01
C ASP A 27 15.84 -7.38 13.28
N GLU A 28 15.77 -7.31 11.95
CA GLU A 28 16.50 -6.29 11.18
C GLU A 28 15.71 -4.95 11.20
N PRO A 29 16.19 -3.90 11.90
CA PRO A 29 15.43 -2.67 12.11
C PRO A 29 15.10 -1.91 10.81
N GLY A 30 15.90 -2.12 9.75
CA GLY A 30 15.71 -1.48 8.46
C GLY A 30 14.35 -1.75 7.81
N PHE A 31 13.74 -2.92 8.06
CA PHE A 31 12.40 -3.22 7.56
C PHE A 31 11.34 -2.33 8.21
N SER A 32 11.39 -2.20 9.54
CA SER A 32 10.46 -1.35 10.30
C SER A 32 10.58 0.13 9.90
N GLU A 33 11.81 0.62 9.68
CA GLU A 33 12.03 2.00 9.27
C GLU A 33 11.46 2.26 7.87
N SER A 34 11.73 1.36 6.94
CA SER A 34 11.24 1.45 5.57
C SER A 34 9.72 1.36 5.50
N ALA A 35 9.11 0.46 6.29
CA ALA A 35 7.66 0.35 6.42
C ALA A 35 7.03 1.63 6.99
N ARG A 36 7.64 2.23 8.02
CA ARG A 36 7.18 3.49 8.60
C ARG A 36 7.26 4.65 7.60
N ARG A 37 8.36 4.74 6.84
CA ARG A 37 8.53 5.74 5.78
C ARG A 37 7.47 5.58 4.69
N LEU A 38 7.22 4.34 4.25
CA LEU A 38 6.18 4.04 3.26
C LEU A 38 4.79 4.43 3.77
N GLY A 39 4.43 4.02 4.99
CA GLY A 39 3.13 4.36 5.58
C GLY A 39 2.92 5.87 5.76
N THR A 40 3.98 6.60 6.14
CA THR A 40 3.93 8.06 6.24
C THR A 40 3.68 8.71 4.87
N ALA A 41 4.33 8.21 3.81
CA ALA A 41 4.12 8.72 2.46
C ALA A 41 2.67 8.46 1.98
N MET A 42 2.15 7.24 2.20
CA MET A 42 0.77 6.89 1.87
C MET A 42 -0.25 7.73 2.64
N ALA A 43 -0.03 7.94 3.94
CA ALA A 43 -0.92 8.78 4.75
C ALA A 43 -0.97 10.23 4.25
N ARG A 44 0.18 10.77 3.82
CA ARG A 44 0.24 12.11 3.21
C ARG A 44 -0.50 12.15 1.87
N GLU A 45 -0.28 11.15 1.02
CA GLU A 45 -0.96 11.04 -0.28
C GLU A 45 -2.49 10.99 -0.09
N ILE A 46 -2.98 10.16 0.83
CA ILE A 46 -4.41 10.07 1.17
C ILE A 46 -4.94 11.43 1.66
N ALA A 47 -4.24 12.08 2.60
CA ALA A 47 -4.68 13.34 3.17
C ALA A 47 -4.68 14.51 2.16
N GLN A 48 -3.92 14.40 1.08
CA GLN A 48 -3.78 15.42 0.04
C GLN A 48 -4.46 15.03 -1.27
N SER A 49 -5.17 13.90 -1.31
CA SER A 49 -5.73 13.34 -2.53
C SER A 49 -7.00 14.09 -2.93
N PRO A 50 -7.03 14.76 -4.11
CA PRO A 50 -8.25 15.38 -4.65
C PRO A 50 -9.17 14.35 -5.32
N LEU A 51 -8.83 13.05 -5.27
CA LEU A 51 -9.48 12.01 -6.08
C LEU A 51 -11.00 11.98 -5.92
N VAL A 52 -11.51 12.14 -4.69
CA VAL A 52 -12.96 12.15 -4.43
C VAL A 52 -13.60 13.36 -5.12
N GLU A 53 -13.02 14.55 -4.95
CA GLU A 53 -13.51 15.79 -5.56
C GLU A 53 -13.48 15.71 -7.09
N GLU A 54 -12.44 15.08 -7.66
CA GLU A 54 -12.32 14.85 -9.10
C GLU A 54 -13.39 13.89 -9.64
N ILE A 55 -13.68 12.80 -8.90
CA ILE A 55 -14.73 11.83 -9.26
C ILE A 55 -16.10 12.49 -9.18
N GLU A 56 -16.37 13.26 -8.12
CA GLU A 56 -17.63 13.99 -7.94
C GLU A 56 -17.83 15.01 -9.07
N ALA A 57 -16.78 15.77 -9.42
CA ALA A 57 -16.83 16.72 -10.53
C ALA A 57 -17.06 16.01 -11.88
N LEU A 58 -16.47 14.84 -12.09
CA LEU A 58 -16.70 14.05 -13.30
C LEU A 58 -18.15 13.55 -13.39
N ALA A 59 -18.71 13.07 -12.29
CA ALA A 59 -20.10 12.62 -12.22
C ALA A 59 -21.08 13.78 -12.48
N ALA A 60 -20.85 14.94 -11.86
CA ALA A 60 -21.67 16.13 -12.06
C ALA A 60 -21.68 16.63 -13.51
N ARG A 61 -20.58 16.42 -14.26
CA ARG A 61 -20.47 16.76 -15.69
C ARG A 61 -21.21 15.78 -16.61
N ARG A 62 -21.63 14.62 -16.14
CA ARG A 62 -22.35 13.60 -16.93
C ARG A 62 -23.60 13.10 -16.18
N PRO A 63 -24.64 13.95 -16.01
CA PRO A 63 -25.84 13.59 -15.26
C PRO A 63 -26.64 12.41 -15.85
N SER A 64 -26.42 12.04 -17.12
CA SER A 64 -27.11 10.94 -17.79
C SER A 64 -26.67 9.54 -17.38
N LEU A 65 -25.61 9.38 -16.56
CA LEU A 65 -25.18 8.07 -16.04
C LEU A 65 -25.86 7.67 -14.72
N CYS A 66 -26.47 8.63 -14.01
CA CYS A 66 -27.16 8.39 -12.73
C CYS A 66 -28.69 8.26 -12.86
N ALA A 67 -29.26 8.46 -14.05
CA ALA A 67 -30.70 8.45 -14.29
C ALA A 67 -31.26 7.07 -14.72
N VAL A 68 -30.50 5.99 -14.56
CA VAL A 68 -31.00 4.62 -14.75
C VAL A 68 -31.09 3.97 -13.37
N GLY A 69 -32.23 4.19 -12.71
CA GLY A 69 -32.61 3.62 -11.43
C GLY A 69 -34.07 3.91 -11.13
#